data_AF-A0A7H1B7S7-F1
#
_entry.id   AF-A0A7H1B7S7-F1
#
_cell.length_a   1.000
_cell.length_b   1.000
_cell.length_c   1.000
_cell.angle_alpha   90.00
_cell.angle_beta   90.00
_cell.angle_gamma   90.00
#
_symmetry.space_group_name_H-M   'P 1'
#
loop_
_entity.id
_entity.type
_entity.pdbx_description
1 polymer ?
#
loop_
_entity_poly.entity_id
_entity_poly.type
_entity_poly.pdbx_seq_one_letter_code
_entity_poly.pdbx_strand_id
1 'polypeptide(L)'
;MSEGLRRVPWSGEDGRAVFVVADPDAPGSVSRRADTVESVQLEMAGVLLAHARQLVDEAGPAGLRHLATELTRALADTLRIASRVKP
;
A
#
# COMPACT_ATOMS: atom_id res chain seq x y z
N MET A 1 -19.92 -13.27 -12.05
CA MET A 1 -18.76 -13.45 -12.95
C MET A 1 -17.60 -12.55 -12.54
N SER A 2 -17.08 -12.72 -11.32
CA SER A 2 -15.93 -11.94 -10.80
C SER A 2 -14.98 -12.82 -9.98
N GLU A 3 -15.13 -14.13 -10.09
CA GLU A 3 -14.26 -15.09 -9.43
C GLU A 3 -12.86 -14.96 -10.08
N GLY A 4 -11.89 -14.55 -9.27
CA GLY A 4 -10.51 -14.37 -9.70
C GLY A 4 -10.09 -12.96 -10.11
N LEU A 5 -10.93 -11.91 -10.09
CA LEU A 5 -10.41 -10.57 -10.41
C LEU A 5 -9.72 -9.92 -9.19
N ARG A 6 -8.40 -9.72 -9.26
CA ARG A 6 -7.57 -9.15 -8.19
C ARG A 6 -6.97 -7.79 -8.59
N ARG A 7 -7.09 -6.78 -7.73
CA ARG A 7 -6.40 -5.50 -7.91
C ARG A 7 -4.89 -5.65 -7.63
N VAL A 8 -4.02 -4.93 -8.35
CA VAL A 8 -2.56 -4.87 -8.08
C VAL A 8 -2.15 -3.53 -7.44
N PRO A 9 -1.00 -3.43 -6.74
CA PRO A 9 -0.68 -2.26 -5.91
C PRO A 9 -0.17 -1.05 -6.70
N TRP A 10 0.07 -1.20 -8.00
CA TRP A 10 0.42 -0.12 -8.91
C TRP A 10 -0.77 0.27 -9.79
N SER A 11 -0.77 1.52 -10.23
CA SER A 11 -1.71 2.02 -11.23
C SER A 11 -1.17 1.82 -12.66
N GLY A 12 -2.07 1.88 -13.63
CA GLY A 12 -1.71 2.00 -15.05
C GLY A 12 -1.11 3.37 -15.34
N GLU A 13 -0.60 3.55 -16.56
CA GLU A 13 -0.02 4.82 -17.03
C GLU A 13 -1.01 6.00 -16.93
N ASP A 14 -2.30 5.72 -17.01
CA ASP A 14 -3.40 6.67 -16.86
C ASP A 14 -3.84 6.91 -15.41
N GLY A 15 -3.12 6.33 -14.43
CA GLY A 15 -3.43 6.43 -13.01
C GLY A 15 -4.59 5.55 -12.55
N ARG A 16 -5.25 4.80 -13.44
CA ARG A 16 -6.39 3.94 -13.08
C ARG A 16 -5.93 2.66 -12.40
N ALA A 17 -6.83 2.10 -11.57
CA ALA A 17 -6.59 0.84 -10.89
C ALA A 17 -6.44 -0.30 -11.90
N VAL A 18 -5.38 -1.09 -11.75
CA VAL A 18 -5.13 -2.26 -12.60
C VAL A 18 -5.59 -3.52 -11.88
N PHE A 19 -6.16 -4.43 -12.65
CA PHE A 19 -6.64 -5.72 -12.17
C PHE A 19 -6.01 -6.86 -12.98
N VAL A 20 -5.82 -7.99 -12.32
CA VAL A 20 -5.34 -9.24 -12.91
C VAL A 20 -6.36 -10.33 -12.64
N VAL A 21 -6.48 -11.28 -13.56
CA VAL A 21 -7.18 -12.54 -13.28
C VAL A 21 -6.22 -13.44 -12.52
N ALA A 22 -6.61 -13.80 -11.31
CA ALA A 22 -5.89 -14.63 -10.37
C ALA A 22 -6.70 -15.91 -10.15
N ASP A 23 -6.01 -17.05 -10.24
CA ASP A 23 -6.53 -18.31 -9.76
C ASP A 23 -6.47 -18.29 -8.21
N PRO A 24 -7.60 -18.54 -7.50
CA PRO A 24 -7.63 -18.61 -6.04
C PRO A 24 -6.73 -19.70 -5.46
N ASP A 25 -6.55 -20.81 -6.17
CA ASP A 25 -5.82 -21.99 -5.70
C ASP A 25 -4.34 -21.95 -6.11
N ALA A 26 -4.00 -21.16 -7.13
CA ALA A 26 -2.65 -21.05 -7.67
C ALA A 26 -2.30 -19.62 -8.13
N PRO A 27 -1.84 -18.72 -7.23
CA PRO A 27 -1.54 -17.34 -7.59
C PRO A 27 -0.43 -17.27 -8.66
N GLY A 28 -0.77 -16.67 -9.81
CA GLY A 28 0.15 -16.44 -10.94
C GLY A 28 1.31 -15.50 -10.60
N SER A 29 2.28 -15.37 -11.52
CA SER A 29 3.50 -14.58 -11.32
C SER A 29 3.23 -13.11 -10.96
N VAL A 30 2.21 -12.50 -11.57
CA VAL A 30 1.82 -11.11 -11.30
C VAL A 30 1.18 -10.97 -9.92
N SER A 31 0.36 -11.93 -9.48
CA SER A 31 -0.20 -11.94 -8.13
C SER A 31 0.90 -12.04 -7.07
N ARG A 32 1.88 -12.93 -7.26
CA ARG A 32 3.02 -13.05 -6.33
C ARG A 32 3.86 -11.77 -6.27
N ARG A 33 4.11 -11.14 -7.42
CA ARG A 33 4.78 -9.83 -7.47
C ARG A 33 3.97 -8.76 -6.74
N ALA A 34 2.64 -8.76 -6.89
CA ALA A 34 1.77 -7.87 -6.14
C ALA A 34 1.90 -8.11 -4.64
N ASP A 35 1.86 -9.36 -4.16
CA ASP A 35 2.07 -9.71 -2.75
C ASP A 35 3.41 -9.17 -2.21
N THR A 36 4.51 -9.35 -2.96
CA THR A 36 5.83 -8.83 -2.57
C THR A 36 5.83 -7.31 -2.44
N VAL A 37 5.28 -6.59 -3.43
CA VAL A 37 5.20 -5.12 -3.38
C VAL A 37 4.36 -4.64 -2.21
N GLU A 38 3.26 -5.32 -1.92
CA GLU A 38 2.40 -5.00 -0.76
C GLU A 38 3.12 -5.23 0.57
N SER A 39 3.86 -6.33 0.70
CA SER A 39 4.68 -6.60 1.89
C SER A 39 5.69 -5.48 2.14
N VAL A 40 6.38 -5.03 1.09
CA VAL A 40 7.34 -3.91 1.18
C VAL A 40 6.62 -2.61 1.55
N GLN A 41 5.44 -2.32 0.97
CA GLN A 41 4.65 -1.14 1.32
C GLN A 41 4.26 -1.12 2.81
N LEU A 42 3.85 -2.27 3.36
CA LEU A 42 3.48 -2.40 4.78
C LEU A 42 4.70 -2.28 5.70
N GLU A 43 5.83 -2.85 5.33
CA GLU A 43 7.09 -2.70 6.08
C GLU A 43 7.54 -1.23 6.12
N MET A 44 7.54 -0.55 4.96
CA MET A 44 7.86 0.87 4.87
C MET A 44 6.92 1.73 5.70
N ALA A 45 5.61 1.43 5.70
CA ALA A 45 4.64 2.11 6.55
C ALA A 45 4.96 1.94 8.05
N GLY A 46 5.41 0.74 8.45
CA GLY A 46 5.86 0.46 9.82
C GLY A 46 7.10 1.28 10.21
N VAL A 47 8.10 1.33 9.33
CA VAL A 47 9.33 2.13 9.54
C VAL A 47 9.00 3.62 9.64
N LEU A 48 8.19 4.14 8.71
CA LEU A 48 7.76 5.54 8.73
C LEU A 48 7.01 5.88 10.01
N LEU A 49 6.09 5.01 10.45
CA LEU A 49 5.34 5.23 11.68
C LEU A 49 6.24 5.22 12.93
N ALA A 50 7.24 4.34 12.97
CA ALA A 50 8.23 4.33 14.06
C ALA A 50 9.04 5.64 14.09
N HIS A 51 9.51 6.09 12.92
CA HIS A 51 10.25 7.34 12.80
C HIS A 51 9.39 8.56 13.16
N ALA A 52 8.13 8.58 12.73
CA ALA A 52 7.16 9.63 13.07
C ALA A 52 7.00 9.81 14.57
N ARG A 53 6.90 8.70 15.32
CA ARG A 53 6.76 8.72 16.79
C ARG A 53 7.97 9.33 17.49
N GLN A 54 9.16 9.22 16.91
CA GLN A 54 10.38 9.83 17.46
C GLN A 54 10.46 11.32 17.14
N LEU A 55 10.02 11.72 15.94
CA LEU A 55 10.18 13.09 15.46
C LEU A 55 9.05 14.05 15.85
N VAL A 56 7.87 13.56 16.21
CA VAL A 56 6.67 14.41 16.36
C VAL A 56 6.85 15.53 17.39
N ASP A 57 7.60 15.29 18.46
CA ASP A 57 7.84 16.26 19.54
C ASP A 57 9.03 17.21 19.25
N GLU A 58 9.91 16.83 18.31
CA GLU A 58 11.13 17.57 17.97
C GLU A 58 10.99 18.38 16.67
N ALA A 59 10.07 18.00 15.79
CA ALA A 59 9.91 18.58 14.47
C ALA A 59 9.25 19.96 14.50
N GLY A 60 9.87 20.93 13.82
CA GLY A 60 9.24 22.22 13.53
C GLY A 60 8.09 22.09 12.51
N PRO A 61 7.32 23.17 12.26
CA PRO A 61 6.12 23.14 11.42
C PRO A 61 6.32 22.59 9.99
N ALA A 62 7.49 22.83 9.38
CA ALA A 62 7.81 22.29 8.06
C ALA A 62 8.03 20.77 8.11
N GLY A 63 8.74 20.28 9.13
CA GLY A 63 8.94 18.85 9.36
C GLY A 63 7.63 18.12 9.63
N LEU A 64 6.74 18.71 10.43
CA LEU A 64 5.41 18.15 10.69
C LEU A 64 4.54 18.07 9.43
N ARG A 65 4.58 19.09 8.54
CA ARG A 65 3.86 19.03 7.27
C ARG A 65 4.38 17.93 6.35
N HIS A 66 5.71 17.77 6.27
CA HIS A 66 6.33 16.70 5.51
C HIS A 66 5.93 15.32 6.08
N LEU A 67 6.06 15.15 7.41
CA LEU A 67 5.69 13.92 8.09
C LEU A 67 4.21 13.56 7.88
N ALA A 68 3.30 14.54 7.99
CA ALA A 68 1.88 14.34 7.73
C ALA A 68 1.60 13.92 6.27
N THR A 69 2.37 14.44 5.31
CA THR A 69 2.24 14.09 3.89
C THR A 69 2.64 12.63 3.67
N GLU A 70 3.80 12.22 4.19
CA GLU A 70 4.30 10.84 4.05
C GLU A 70 3.39 9.84 4.79
N LEU A 71 2.93 10.17 6.01
CA LEU A 71 2.01 9.32 6.76
C LEU A 71 0.67 9.16 6.04
N THR A 72 0.15 10.23 5.44
CA THR A 72 -1.11 10.17 4.66
C THR A 72 -0.96 9.23 3.46
N ARG A 73 0.19 9.30 2.77
CA ARG A 73 0.50 8.41 1.64
C ARG A 73 0.59 6.96 2.09
N ALA A 74 1.37 6.66 3.13
CA ALA A 74 1.53 5.31 3.67
C ALA A 74 0.20 4.72 4.17
N LEU A 75 -0.66 5.55 4.77
CA LEU A 75 -1.98 5.15 5.23
C LEU A 75 -2.92 4.83 4.04
N ALA A 76 -2.93 5.66 3.00
CA ALA A 76 -3.71 5.40 1.80
C ALA A 76 -3.29 4.08 1.13
N ASP A 77 -1.99 3.82 1.08
CA ASP A 77 -1.43 2.57 0.56
C ASP A 77 -1.86 1.37 1.41
N THR A 78 -1.80 1.48 2.74
CA THR A 78 -2.23 0.44 3.68
C THR A 78 -3.73 0.14 3.56
N LEU A 79 -4.59 1.17 3.48
CA LEU A 79 -6.04 1.00 3.31
C LEU A 79 -6.38 0.33 1.97
N ARG A 80 -5.64 0.63 0.91
CA ARG A 80 -5.78 -0.02 -0.39
C ARG A 80 -5.41 -1.51 -0.35
N ILE A 81 -4.45 -1.90 0.49
CA ILE A 81 -4.08 -3.31 0.70
C ILE A 81 -5.15 -4.00 1.55
N ALA A 82 -5.55 -3.39 2.68
CA ALA A 82 -6.54 -3.95 3.59
C ALA A 82 -7.92 -4.17 2.93
N SER A 83 -8.34 -3.25 2.05
CA SER A 83 -9.61 -3.38 1.31
C SER A 83 -9.62 -4.51 0.26
N ARG A 84 -8.50 -5.19 0.02
CA ARG A 84 -8.48 -6.45 -0.77
C ARG A 84 -9.09 -7.62 -0.03
N VAL A 85 -8.99 -7.62 1.30
CA VAL A 85 -9.54 -8.67 2.15
C VAL A 85 -10.98 -8.27 2.46
N LYS A 86 -11.90 -8.58 1.56
CA LYS A 86 -13.33 -8.53 1.88
C LYS A 86 -13.62 -9.72 2.82
N PRO A 87 -14.23 -9.52 4.00
CA PRO A 87 -14.64 -10.64 4.86
C PRO A 87 -15.69 -11.52 4.18
#